data_AF-A0A1I6QZ36-F1
#
_entry.id   AF-A0A1I6QZ36-F1
#
_cell.length_a   1.000
_cell.length_b   1.000
_cell.length_c   1.000
_cell.angle_alpha   90.00
_cell.angle_beta   90.00
_cell.angle_gamma   90.00
#
_symmetry.space_group_name_H-M   'P 1'
#
loop_
_entity.id
_entity.type
_entity.pdbx_description
1 polymer ?
#
loop_
_entity_poly.entity_id
_entity_poly.type
_entity_poly.pdbx_seq_one_letter_code
_entity_poly.pdbx_strand_id
1 'polypeptide(L)'
;MPYITVFMGLAGIFEELLFRGIIQNLLYMFFDMEWLAITITSLLFLAFHFSYFKKPIMYINIAIPSFVFGVLYFATDNLITPILVHSFQTKVA
;
A
#
# COMPACT_ATOMS: atom_id res chain seq x y z
N MET A 1 -0.82 -18.34 17.48
CA MET A 1 -0.14 -17.29 18.26
C MET A 1 -0.83 -15.95 18.00
N PRO A 2 -1.89 -15.59 18.76
CA PRO A 2 -2.77 -14.46 18.44
C PRO A 2 -2.06 -13.09 18.39
N TYR A 3 -0.96 -12.93 19.14
CA TYR A 3 -0.17 -11.70 19.15
C TYR A 3 0.50 -11.38 17.80
N ILE A 4 0.88 -12.40 17.01
CA ILE A 4 1.49 -12.20 15.68
C ILE A 4 0.45 -11.61 14.73
N THR A 5 -0.77 -12.14 14.74
CA THR A 5 -1.86 -11.66 13.90
C THR A 5 -2.23 -10.21 14.23
N VAL A 6 -2.27 -9.85 15.52
CA VAL A 6 -2.51 -8.46 15.94
C VAL A 6 -1.39 -7.54 15.46
N PHE A 7 -0.13 -7.94 15.63
CA PHE A 7 1.02 -7.17 15.18
C PHE A 7 1.02 -6.94 13.66
N MET A 8 0.75 -7.98 12.86
CA MET A 8 0.65 -7.86 11.41
C MET A 8 -0.50 -6.94 10.97
N GLY A 9 -1.65 -6.99 11.67
CA GLY A 9 -2.75 -6.06 11.42
C GLY A 9 -2.37 -4.60 11.68
N LEU A 10 -1.66 -4.33 12.78
CA LEU A 10 -1.15 -2.99 13.08
C LEU A 10 -0.13 -2.51 12.04
N ALA A 11 0.73 -3.41 11.55
CA ALA A 11 1.68 -3.09 10.48
C ALA A 11 0.96 -2.68 9.19
N GLY A 12 -0.07 -3.43 8.75
CA GLY A 12 -0.85 -3.07 7.56
C GLY A 12 -1.58 -1.73 7.69
N ILE A 13 -2.12 -1.42 8.88
CA ILE A 13 -2.72 -0.11 9.16
C ILE A 13 -1.67 1.01 9.06
N PHE A 14 -0.49 0.80 9.64
CA PHE A 14 0.61 1.75 9.57
C PHE A 14 1.07 1.99 8.12
N GLU A 15 1.18 0.93 7.32
CA GLU A 15 1.55 1.01 5.92
C GLU A 15 0.54 1.86 5.12
N GLU A 16 -0.76 1.60 5.24
CA GLU A 16 -1.74 2.42 4.51
C GLU A 16 -1.78 3.88 4.99
N LEU A 17 -1.64 4.14 6.30
CA LEU A 17 -1.53 5.49 6.84
C LEU A 17 -0.33 6.24 6.25
N LEU A 18 0.84 5.62 6.22
CA LEU A 18 2.06 6.24 5.72
C LEU A 18 1.99 6.45 4.20
N PHE A 19 1.67 5.40 3.44
CA PHE A 19 1.78 5.45 1.98
C PHE A 19 0.59 6.17 1.34
N ARG A 20 -0.65 5.92 1.76
CA ARG A 20 -1.83 6.60 1.20
C ARG A 20 -2.11 7.91 1.90
N GLY A 21 -2.21 7.87 3.23
CA GLY A 21 -2.60 9.02 4.04
C GLY A 21 -1.60 10.17 3.97
N ILE A 22 -0.29 9.86 3.91
CA ILE A 22 0.77 10.89 3.93
C ILE A 22 1.45 11.00 2.56
N ILE A 23 2.18 9.98 2.11
CA ILE A 23 3.09 10.09 0.95
C ILE A 23 2.32 10.40 -0.35
N GLN A 24 1.26 9.64 -0.64
CA GLN A 24 0.44 9.85 -1.85
C GLN A 24 -0.23 11.22 -1.85
N ASN A 25 -0.78 11.68 -0.72
CA ASN A 25 -1.38 13.01 -0.62
C ASN A 25 -0.35 14.13 -0.77
N LEU A 26 0.84 14.00 -0.17
CA LEU A 26 1.91 14.97 -0.34
C LEU A 26 2.33 15.06 -1.82
N LEU A 27 2.57 13.92 -2.47
CA LEU A 27 2.91 13.88 -3.89
C LEU A 27 1.79 14.48 -4.75
N TYR A 28 0.53 14.21 -4.43
CA TYR A 28 -0.59 14.82 -5.13
C TYR A 28 -0.62 16.34 -4.92
N MET A 29 -0.39 16.83 -3.70
CA MET A 29 -0.31 18.27 -3.42
C MET A 29 0.85 18.96 -4.17
N PHE A 30 1.99 18.28 -4.35
CA PHE A 30 3.14 18.84 -5.06
C PHE A 30 2.99 18.85 -6.58
N PHE A 31 2.39 17.80 -7.15
CA PHE A 31 2.34 17.62 -8.60
C PHE A 31 0.97 17.90 -9.23
N ASP A 32 -0.10 17.94 -8.43
CA ASP A 32 -1.52 18.02 -8.86
C ASP A 32 -1.89 16.96 -9.90
N MET A 33 -1.30 15.76 -9.78
CA MET A 33 -1.46 14.66 -10.72
C MET A 33 -1.71 13.35 -9.97
N GLU A 34 -2.97 12.93 -9.91
CA GLU A 34 -3.40 11.73 -9.16
C GLU A 34 -2.63 10.47 -9.58
N TRP A 35 -2.59 10.17 -10.87
CA TRP A 35 -1.92 8.98 -11.40
C TRP A 35 -0.41 8.99 -11.15
N LEU A 36 0.21 10.16 -11.16
CA LEU A 36 1.63 10.30 -10.86
C LEU A 36 1.90 10.03 -9.38
N ALA A 37 1.08 10.58 -8.49
CA ALA A 37 1.16 10.35 -7.06
C ALA A 37 0.96 8.86 -6.72
N ILE A 38 -0.06 8.20 -7.29
CA ILE A 38 -0.30 6.77 -7.12
C ILE A 38 0.91 5.95 -7.57
N THR A 39 1.44 6.24 -8.76
CA THR A 39 2.56 5.49 -9.35
C THR A 39 3.82 5.62 -8.50
N ILE A 40 4.20 6.85 -8.13
CA ILE A 40 5.40 7.09 -7.32
C ILE A 40 5.27 6.44 -5.94
N THR A 41 4.13 6.60 -5.25
CA THR A 41 3.91 5.94 -3.95
C THR A 41 4.00 4.42 -4.06
N SER A 42 3.44 3.82 -5.11
CA SER A 42 3.46 2.37 -5.32
C SER A 42 4.87 1.86 -5.59
N LEU A 43 5.68 2.62 -6.35
CA LEU A 43 7.09 2.30 -6.58
C LEU A 43 7.93 2.44 -5.30
N LEU A 44 7.66 3.47 -4.48
CA LEU A 44 8.29 3.62 -3.17
C LEU A 44 7.95 2.43 -2.27
N PHE A 45 6.67 2.07 -2.16
CA PHE A 45 6.22 0.90 -1.39
C PHE A 45 6.96 -0.37 -1.83
N LEU A 46 7.04 -0.60 -3.14
CA LEU A 46 7.76 -1.74 -3.70
C LEU A 46 9.26 -1.71 -3.35
N ALA A 47 9.90 -0.54 -3.39
CA ALA A 47 11.31 -0.39 -3.06
C ALA A 47 11.63 -0.78 -1.61
N PHE A 48 10.73 -0.48 -0.66
CA PHE A 48 10.85 -0.95 0.73
C PHE A 48 10.76 -2.48 0.86
N HIS A 49 10.27 -3.17 -0.17
CA HIS A 49 10.13 -4.62 -0.19
C HIS A 49 11.21 -5.34 -1.04
N PHE A 50 12.15 -4.61 -1.63
CA PHE A 50 13.13 -5.18 -2.57
C PHE A 50 14.15 -6.13 -1.92
N SER A 51 14.28 -6.15 -0.60
CA SER A 51 15.20 -7.04 0.13
C SER A 51 14.62 -8.43 0.41
N TYR A 52 13.31 -8.64 0.23
CA TYR A 52 12.63 -9.84 0.75
C TYR A 52 12.58 -11.02 -0.23
N PHE A 53 12.64 -10.79 -1.55
CA PHE A 53 12.38 -11.83 -2.54
C PHE A 53 13.60 -12.16 -3.41
N LYS A 54 13.92 -13.45 -3.48
CA LYS A 54 14.97 -13.98 -4.39
C LYS A 54 14.52 -14.05 -5.85
N LYS A 55 13.21 -14.07 -6.10
CA LYS A 55 12.62 -14.17 -7.45
C LYS A 55 11.96 -12.84 -7.82
N PRO A 56 12.44 -12.14 -8.87
CA PRO A 56 11.88 -10.84 -9.26
C PRO A 56 10.38 -10.86 -9.56
N ILE A 57 9.85 -11.98 -10.06
CA ILE A 57 8.42 -12.11 -10.36
C ILE A 57 7.52 -11.91 -9.14
N MET A 58 8.02 -12.17 -7.92
CA MET A 58 7.25 -12.03 -6.68
C MET A 58 6.95 -10.56 -6.35
N TYR A 59 7.70 -9.60 -6.91
CA TYR A 59 7.43 -8.18 -6.75
C TYR A 59 6.10 -7.74 -7.37
N ILE A 60 5.58 -8.50 -8.33
CA ILE A 60 4.25 -8.24 -8.91
C ILE A 60 3.15 -8.38 -7.84
N ASN A 61 3.33 -9.31 -6.89
CA ASN A 61 2.38 -9.51 -5.78
C ASN A 61 2.38 -8.37 -4.76
N ILE A 62 3.29 -7.41 -4.88
CA ILE A 62 3.38 -6.21 -4.05
C ILE A 62 2.99 -4.98 -4.87
N ALA A 63 3.53 -4.88 -6.08
CA ALA A 63 3.34 -3.74 -6.97
C ALA A 63 1.87 -3.58 -7.37
N ILE A 64 1.22 -4.66 -7.82
CA ILE A 64 -0.18 -4.59 -8.28
C ILE A 64 -1.11 -4.21 -7.12
N PRO A 65 -1.06 -4.88 -5.95
CA PRO A 65 -1.92 -4.50 -4.83
C PRO A 65 -1.67 -3.07 -4.35
N SER A 66 -0.41 -2.65 -4.24
CA SER A 66 -0.09 -1.28 -3.82
C SER A 66 -0.67 -0.24 -4.79
N PHE A 67 -0.61 -0.49 -6.10
CA PHE A 67 -1.24 0.37 -7.09
C PHE A 67 -2.76 0.41 -6.93
N VAL A 68 -3.40 -0.76 -6.77
CA VAL A 68 -4.85 -0.88 -6.55
C VAL A 68 -5.28 -0.14 -5.28
N PHE A 69 -4.55 -0.24 -4.18
CA PHE A 69 -4.87 0.48 -2.94
C PHE A 69 -4.77 2.00 -3.13
N GLY A 70 -3.79 2.46 -3.90
CA GLY A 70 -3.67 3.87 -4.28
C GLY A 70 -4.87 4.38 -5.07
N VAL A 71 -5.35 3.59 -6.03
CA VAL A 71 -6.57 3.89 -6.81
C VAL A 71 -7.80 3.88 -5.92
N LEU A 72 -7.97 2.86 -5.08
CA LEU A 72 -9.11 2.75 -4.17
C LEU A 72 -9.18 3.92 -3.19
N TYR A 73 -8.03 4.38 -2.71
CA TYR A 73 -7.96 5.51 -1.80
C TYR A 73 -8.55 6.78 -2.43
N PHE A 74 -8.09 7.19 -3.62
CA PHE A 74 -8.64 8.37 -4.31
C PHE A 74 -10.05 8.15 -4.83
N ALA A 75 -10.37 6.96 -5.33
CA ALA A 75 -11.71 6.66 -5.84
C ALA A 75 -12.79 6.68 -4.75
N THR A 76 -12.42 6.39 -3.50
CA THR A 76 -13.37 6.35 -2.37
C THR A 76 -13.22 7.51 -1.39
N ASP A 77 -12.20 8.35 -1.55
CA ASP A 77 -11.80 9.40 -0.60
C ASP A 77 -11.81 8.92 0.86
N ASN A 78 -11.37 7.67 1.06
CA ASN A 78 -11.52 6.99 2.34
C ASN A 78 -10.35 6.04 2.58
N LEU A 79 -9.62 6.28 3.66
CA LEU A 79 -8.48 5.46 4.07
C LEU A 79 -8.90 4.09 4.65
N ILE A 80 -10.13 3.97 5.16
CA ILE A 80 -10.64 2.71 5.69
C ILE A 80 -10.79 1.68 4.56
N THR A 81 -11.15 2.10 3.34
CA THR A 81 -11.30 1.22 2.19
C THR A 81 -10.00 0.43 1.89
N PRO A 82 -8.85 1.06 1.61
CA PRO A 82 -7.61 0.34 1.36
C PRO A 82 -7.13 -0.44 2.59
N ILE A 83 -7.35 0.06 3.82
CA ILE A 83 -7.00 -0.68 5.06
C ILE A 83 -7.73 -2.03 5.12
N LEU A 84 -9.04 -2.03 4.85
CA LEU A 84 -9.84 -3.26 4.87
C LEU A 84 -9.35 -4.22 3.78
N VAL A 85 -9.20 -3.74 2.54
CA VAL A 85 -8.76 -4.58 1.41
C VAL A 85 -7.37 -5.17 1.68
N HIS A 86 -6.43 -4.37 2.18
CA HIS A 86 -5.10 -4.83 2.56
C HIS A 86 -5.18 -5.92 3.64
N SER A 87 -5.97 -5.70 4.69
CA SER A 87 -6.16 -6.65 5.80
C SER A 87 -6.82 -7.98 5.37
N PHE A 88 -7.70 -7.95 4.37
CA PHE A 88 -8.29 -9.17 3.81
C PHE A 88 -7.30 -9.92 2.91
N GLN A 89 -6.50 -9.19 2.13
CA GLN A 89 -5.51 -9.79 1.23
C GLN A 89 -4.40 -10.52 1.97
N THR A 90 -4.01 -10.06 3.16
CA THR A 90 -3.02 -10.75 4.02
C THR A 90 -3.48 -12.14 4.50
N LYS A 91 -4.77 -12.47 4.38
CA LYS A 91 -5.33 -13.78 4.77
C LYS A 91 -5.36 -14.82 3.64
N VAL A 92 -4.98 -14.46 2.41
CA VAL A 92 -5.11 -15.33 1.21
C VAL A 92 -3.75 -15.84 0.71
N ALA A 93 -2.70 -15.74 1.53
CA ALA A 93 -1.37 -16.28 1.26
C ALA A 93 -0.98 -17.35 2.29
#